data_AF-A0A7C4I982-F1
#
_entry.id   AF-A0A7C4I982-F1
#
_cell.length_a   1.000
_cell.length_b   1.000
_cell.length_c   1.000
_cell.angle_alpha   90.00
_cell.angle_beta   90.00
_cell.angle_gamma   90.00
#
_symmetry.space_group_name_H-M   'P 1'
#
loop_
_entity.id
_entity.type
_entity.pdbx_description
1 polymer ?
#
loop_
_entity_poly.entity_id
_entity_poly.type
_entity_poly.pdbx_seq_one_letter_code
_entity_poly.pdbx_strand_id
1 'polypeptide(L)'
;MSRVIRAVSCVIAALAGVACAAQARPPIVAAASDLKFAVTEIAARFEADTGRKVQLNFGSSGNFARQIRQGAPFELFMSADEDFVFELANAGLTRDRGELYAVGRIVLYAPKGSSIRLDADLKGLREAWGAVRKFAIANPEHAPYGRAAQQVLQALGLWDFVQPKLVLGENIAQTAQFVTTGNAQAGIIALSLALAPELQRQGSHVLLPETLHNPLRQRMVLTRRAGETAALFYAYLQQPPARAILKRYGFLLPGE
;
A
#
# COMPACT_ATOMS: atom_id res chain seq x y z
N MET A 1 -11.63 -56.14 63.60
CA MET A 1 -11.76 -54.79 63.01
C MET A 1 -10.82 -54.71 61.80
N SER A 2 -11.42 -54.54 60.63
CA SER A 2 -10.84 -54.68 59.29
C SER A 2 -9.86 -53.56 58.93
N ARG A 3 -8.78 -53.90 58.20
CA ARG A 3 -8.03 -52.92 57.39
C ARG A 3 -7.66 -53.55 56.05
N VAL A 4 -8.50 -53.26 55.05
CA VAL A 4 -8.26 -53.46 53.63
C VAL A 4 -7.40 -52.30 53.15
N ILE A 5 -6.18 -52.57 52.67
CA ILE A 5 -5.35 -51.58 51.98
C ILE A 5 -5.59 -51.78 50.49
N ARG A 6 -6.37 -50.88 49.88
CA ARG A 6 -6.55 -50.79 48.43
C ARG A 6 -5.38 -50.00 47.84
N ALA A 7 -4.65 -50.64 46.92
CA ALA A 7 -3.68 -49.99 46.05
C ALA A 7 -4.40 -48.98 45.13
N VAL A 8 -3.95 -47.73 45.13
CA VAL A 8 -4.38 -46.70 44.19
C VAL A 8 -3.28 -46.56 43.14
N SER A 9 -3.52 -47.12 41.96
CA SER A 9 -2.67 -46.91 40.78
C SER A 9 -2.85 -45.49 40.26
N CYS A 10 -1.79 -44.69 40.33
CA CYS A 10 -1.71 -43.36 39.74
C CYS A 10 -1.42 -43.49 38.24
N VAL A 11 -2.43 -43.29 37.39
CA VAL A 11 -2.25 -43.12 35.94
C VAL A 11 -2.07 -41.63 35.67
N ILE A 12 -0.82 -41.21 35.48
CA ILE A 12 -0.47 -39.86 35.00
C ILE A 12 -0.64 -39.87 33.48
N ALA A 13 -1.79 -39.39 33.00
CA ALA A 13 -1.99 -39.12 31.58
C ALA A 13 -1.29 -37.81 31.21
N ALA A 14 -0.22 -37.91 30.41
CA ALA A 14 0.51 -36.78 29.88
C ALA A 14 -0.36 -35.99 28.89
N LEU A 15 -0.84 -34.82 29.32
CA LEU A 15 -1.39 -33.78 28.45
C LEU A 15 -0.23 -33.16 27.67
N ALA A 16 -0.02 -33.63 26.44
CA ALA A 16 0.81 -32.96 25.46
C ALA A 16 0.12 -31.65 25.04
N GLY A 17 0.40 -30.58 25.79
CA GLY A 17 -0.01 -29.23 25.43
C GLY A 17 0.68 -28.82 24.14
N VAL A 18 -0.10 -28.59 23.09
CA VAL A 18 0.35 -27.84 21.91
C VAL A 18 0.70 -26.44 22.40
N ALA A 19 1.99 -26.19 22.63
CA ALA A 19 2.48 -24.87 22.95
C ALA A 19 2.20 -23.97 21.75
N CYS A 20 1.12 -23.20 21.82
CA CYS A 20 0.91 -22.05 20.97
C CYS A 20 2.06 -21.10 21.28
N ALA A 21 3.12 -21.15 20.47
CA ALA A 21 4.26 -20.25 20.61
C ALA A 21 3.73 -18.83 20.44
N ALA A 22 3.55 -18.12 21.56
CA ALA A 22 3.15 -16.73 21.57
C ALA A 22 4.11 -15.97 20.65
N GLN A 23 3.58 -15.43 19.56
CA GLN A 23 4.41 -14.70 18.63
C GLN A 23 5.02 -13.51 19.37
N ALA A 24 6.35 -13.37 19.30
CA ALA A 24 7.01 -12.11 19.64
C ALA A 24 6.31 -10.95 18.92
N ARG A 25 6.40 -9.73 19.46
CA ARG A 25 5.70 -8.55 18.93
C ARG A 25 5.70 -8.54 17.38
N PRO A 26 4.54 -8.47 16.72
CA PRO A 26 4.46 -8.56 15.26
C PRO A 26 5.38 -7.56 14.56
N PRO A 27 6.07 -7.95 13.48
CA PRO A 27 6.96 -7.05 12.76
C PRO A 27 6.18 -5.89 12.15
N ILE A 28 6.78 -4.71 12.15
CA ILE A 28 6.17 -3.51 11.57
C ILE A 28 6.56 -3.41 10.09
N VAL A 29 5.55 -3.42 9.23
CA VAL A 29 5.67 -3.25 7.78
C VAL A 29 5.34 -1.81 7.42
N ALA A 30 6.30 -1.08 6.85
CA ALA A 30 6.08 0.21 6.24
C ALA A 30 5.65 0.02 4.79
N ALA A 31 4.38 0.23 4.49
CA ALA A 31 3.81 -0.01 3.16
C ALA A 31 3.31 1.29 2.52
N ALA A 32 3.70 1.53 1.26
CA ALA A 32 3.16 2.62 0.47
C ALA A 32 1.62 2.58 0.46
N SER A 33 1.00 3.73 0.67
CA SER A 33 -0.44 3.77 0.98
C SER A 33 -1.36 3.38 -0.18
N ASP A 34 -0.85 3.26 -1.42
CA ASP A 34 -1.58 2.64 -2.54
C ASP A 34 -1.85 1.15 -2.33
N LEU A 35 -1.05 0.48 -1.49
CA LEU A 35 -1.19 -0.93 -1.15
C LEU A 35 -2.27 -1.19 -0.10
N LYS A 36 -2.90 -0.15 0.46
CA LYS A 36 -3.71 -0.22 1.68
C LYS A 36 -4.68 -1.41 1.68
N PHE A 37 -5.51 -1.53 0.65
CA PHE A 37 -6.51 -2.59 0.59
C PHE A 37 -5.88 -3.96 0.24
N ALA A 38 -5.01 -4.00 -0.76
CA ALA A 38 -4.37 -5.23 -1.22
C ALA A 38 -3.53 -5.91 -0.13
N VAL A 39 -2.64 -5.17 0.52
CA VAL A 39 -1.75 -5.74 1.55
C VAL A 39 -2.49 -6.01 2.85
N THR A 40 -3.57 -5.29 3.15
CA THR A 40 -4.45 -5.67 4.28
C THR A 40 -5.08 -7.04 4.05
N GLU A 41 -5.59 -7.29 2.84
CA GLU A 41 -6.14 -8.60 2.50
C GLU A 41 -5.08 -9.71 2.50
N ILE A 42 -3.89 -9.43 1.94
CA ILE A 42 -2.77 -10.39 1.95
C ILE A 42 -2.33 -10.70 3.38
N ALA A 43 -2.26 -9.71 4.26
CA ALA A 43 -1.89 -9.90 5.67
C ALA A 43 -2.93 -10.75 6.42
N ALA A 44 -4.22 -10.52 6.19
CA ALA A 44 -5.28 -11.34 6.78
C ALA A 44 -5.17 -12.81 6.33
N ARG A 45 -4.86 -13.04 5.05
CA ARG A 45 -4.65 -14.38 4.53
C ARG A 45 -3.36 -15.04 5.04
N PHE A 46 -2.27 -14.29 5.12
CA PHE A 46 -1.02 -14.75 5.73
C PHE A 46 -1.24 -15.19 7.17
N GLU A 47 -2.02 -14.44 7.95
CA GLU A 47 -2.39 -14.81 9.31
C GLU A 47 -3.22 -16.09 9.35
N ALA A 48 -4.21 -16.23 8.48
CA ALA A 48 -5.03 -17.44 8.39
C ALA A 48 -4.20 -18.69 8.01
N ASP A 49 -3.26 -18.54 7.08
CA ASP A 49 -2.47 -19.64 6.53
C ASP A 49 -1.33 -20.07 7.49
N THR A 50 -0.78 -19.15 8.29
CA THR A 50 0.46 -19.39 9.06
C THR A 50 0.32 -19.20 10.57
N GLY A 51 -0.78 -18.60 11.03
CA GLY A 51 -0.95 -18.16 12.43
C GLY A 51 -0.05 -16.98 12.83
N ARG A 52 0.73 -16.41 11.89
CA ARG A 52 1.64 -15.29 12.13
C ARG A 52 1.00 -13.98 11.70
N LYS A 53 1.16 -12.94 12.52
CA LYS A 53 0.67 -11.58 12.24
C LYS A 53 1.79 -10.64 11.83
N VAL A 54 1.42 -9.57 11.14
CA VAL A 54 2.27 -8.40 10.85
C VAL A 54 1.49 -7.12 11.19
N GLN A 55 2.18 -6.07 11.62
CA GLN A 55 1.57 -4.75 11.81
C GLN A 55 1.80 -3.90 10.55
N LEU A 56 0.72 -3.47 9.89
CA LEU A 56 0.81 -2.65 8.69
C LEU A 56 0.73 -1.15 9.03
N ASN A 57 1.75 -0.39 8.62
CA ASN A 57 1.74 1.06 8.67
C ASN A 57 1.72 1.61 7.24
N PHE A 58 0.71 2.42 6.92
CA PHE A 58 0.54 2.99 5.58
C PHE A 58 0.94 4.47 5.52
N GLY A 59 1.59 4.87 4.43
CA GLY A 59 2.14 6.22 4.28
C GLY A 59 2.77 6.45 2.91
N SER A 60 3.46 7.57 2.73
CA SER A 60 4.23 7.83 1.50
C SER A 60 5.60 7.16 1.57
N SER A 61 6.06 6.61 0.44
CA SER A 61 7.33 5.91 0.36
C SER A 61 8.53 6.77 0.73
N GLY A 62 8.54 8.05 0.31
CA GLY A 62 9.61 8.98 0.67
C GLY A 62 9.68 9.25 2.17
N ASN A 63 8.54 9.37 2.85
CA ASN A 63 8.54 9.56 4.30
C ASN A 63 9.03 8.32 5.04
N PHE A 64 8.59 7.12 4.62
CA PHE A 64 9.09 5.89 5.22
C PHE A 64 10.58 5.69 4.96
N ALA A 65 11.08 6.00 3.76
CA ALA A 65 12.51 5.98 3.48
C ALA A 65 13.29 6.92 4.41
N ARG A 66 12.80 8.15 4.64
CA ARG A 66 13.39 9.07 5.62
C ARG A 66 13.37 8.50 7.04
N GLN A 67 12.24 7.94 7.47
CA GLN A 67 12.10 7.33 8.79
C GLN A 67 13.05 6.14 8.99
N ILE A 68 13.22 5.28 7.97
CA ILE A 68 14.15 4.14 8.01
C ILE A 68 15.59 4.65 8.15
N ARG A 69 15.99 5.70 7.41
CA ARG A 69 17.30 6.35 7.58
C ARG A 69 17.52 6.90 8.99
N GLN A 70 16.45 7.39 9.61
CA GLN A 70 16.45 7.89 10.99
C GLN A 70 16.36 6.79 12.05
N GLY A 71 16.36 5.51 11.64
CA GLY A 71 16.39 4.37 12.56
C GLY A 71 15.03 3.87 13.01
N ALA A 72 13.93 4.23 12.32
CA ALA A 72 12.61 3.68 12.61
C ALA A 72 12.62 2.13 12.54
N PRO A 73 11.88 1.45 13.43
CA PRO A 73 12.02 0.01 13.64
C PRO A 73 11.20 -0.83 12.64
N PHE A 74 11.13 -0.40 11.38
CA PHE A 74 10.45 -1.17 10.34
C PHE A 74 11.30 -2.39 9.94
N GLU A 75 10.64 -3.52 9.73
CA GLU A 75 11.29 -4.78 9.35
C GLU A 75 11.13 -5.08 7.86
N LEU A 76 10.02 -4.66 7.28
CA LEU A 76 9.75 -4.74 5.84
C LEU A 76 9.33 -3.37 5.35
N PHE A 77 9.94 -2.91 4.26
CA PHE A 77 9.55 -1.70 3.54
C PHE A 77 9.01 -2.09 2.17
N MET A 78 7.79 -1.64 1.85
CA MET A 78 7.17 -1.80 0.53
C MET A 78 6.97 -0.41 -0.07
N SER A 79 7.80 -0.06 -1.05
CA SER A 79 7.87 1.25 -1.69
C SER A 79 7.11 1.27 -3.02
N ALA A 80 6.43 2.37 -3.31
CA ALA A 80 5.83 2.64 -4.61
C ALA A 80 6.83 3.17 -5.66
N ASP A 81 8.11 3.25 -5.30
CA ASP A 81 9.22 3.70 -6.15
C ASP A 81 10.50 2.94 -5.75
N GLU A 82 11.14 2.29 -6.72
CA GLU A 82 12.33 1.48 -6.50
C GLU A 82 13.56 2.27 -6.05
N ASP A 83 13.63 3.55 -6.40
CA ASP A 83 14.78 4.39 -6.06
C ASP A 83 14.91 4.55 -4.54
N PHE A 84 13.80 4.66 -3.81
CA PHE A 84 13.85 4.70 -2.34
C PHE A 84 14.43 3.42 -1.74
N VAL A 85 14.17 2.26 -2.34
CA VAL A 85 14.76 0.99 -1.90
C VAL A 85 16.25 0.93 -2.22
N PHE A 86 16.64 1.38 -3.41
CA PHE A 86 18.05 1.43 -3.81
C PHE A 86 18.86 2.40 -2.95
N GLU A 87 18.33 3.57 -2.61
CA GLU A 87 18.95 4.54 -1.71
C GLU A 87 19.21 3.92 -0.32
N LEU A 88 18.22 3.21 0.24
CA LEU A 88 18.38 2.54 1.54
C LEU A 88 19.39 1.38 1.47
N ALA A 89 19.40 0.63 0.38
CA ALA A 89 20.35 -0.45 0.16
C ALA A 89 21.79 0.04 0.03
N ASN A 90 22.00 1.11 -0.75
CA ASN A 90 23.30 1.75 -0.91
C ASN A 90 23.80 2.35 0.42
N ALA A 91 22.90 2.78 1.30
CA ALA A 91 23.22 3.21 2.66
C ALA A 91 23.45 2.04 3.65
N GLY A 92 23.37 0.78 3.21
CA GLY A 92 23.57 -0.41 4.05
C GLY A 92 22.42 -0.73 5.01
N LEU A 93 21.26 -0.05 4.89
CA LEU A 93 20.13 -0.16 5.83
C LEU A 93 19.20 -1.34 5.55
N THR A 94 19.34 -1.98 4.38
CA THR A 94 18.60 -3.16 3.97
C THR A 94 19.51 -4.37 3.78
N ARG A 95 18.92 -5.57 3.72
CA ARG A 95 19.67 -6.82 3.47
C ARG A 95 20.24 -6.86 2.05
N ASP A 96 19.47 -6.38 1.08
CA ASP A 96 19.79 -6.34 -0.35
C ASP A 96 18.99 -5.19 -1.03
N ARG A 97 18.87 -5.24 -2.37
CA ARG A 97 18.09 -4.27 -3.17
C ARG A 97 16.60 -4.62 -3.33
N GLY A 98 16.14 -5.65 -2.63
CA GLY A 98 14.74 -6.07 -2.62
C GLY A 98 14.23 -6.60 -3.96
N GLU A 99 12.95 -6.95 -3.97
CA GLU A 99 12.25 -7.53 -5.11
C GLU A 99 11.27 -6.54 -5.72
N LEU A 100 11.20 -6.52 -7.06
CA LEU A 100 10.15 -5.80 -7.76
C LEU A 100 8.87 -6.63 -7.67
N TYR A 101 7.85 -6.10 -7.01
CA TYR A 101 6.61 -6.87 -6.80
C TYR A 101 5.45 -6.37 -7.67
N ALA A 102 5.48 -5.11 -8.10
CA ALA A 102 4.40 -4.53 -8.90
C ALA A 102 4.86 -3.30 -9.69
N VAL A 103 4.04 -2.90 -10.67
CA VAL A 103 4.01 -1.57 -11.27
C VAL A 103 2.63 -0.97 -11.03
N GLY A 104 2.60 0.21 -10.43
CA GLY A 104 1.38 0.94 -10.12
C GLY A 104 0.79 1.69 -11.33
N ARG A 105 -0.49 2.00 -11.27
CA ARG A 105 -1.21 2.85 -12.24
C ARG A 105 -1.99 3.94 -11.54
N ILE A 106 -2.20 5.06 -12.22
CA ILE A 106 -2.99 6.21 -11.72
C ILE A 106 -4.27 6.42 -12.52
N VAL A 107 -5.27 6.94 -11.85
CA VAL A 107 -6.58 7.26 -12.41
C VAL A 107 -6.95 8.69 -12.07
N LEU A 108 -7.73 9.33 -12.93
CA LEU A 108 -8.57 10.44 -12.51
C LEU A 108 -9.81 9.84 -11.84
N TYR A 109 -10.10 10.26 -10.61
CA TYR A 109 -11.26 9.81 -9.84
C TYR A 109 -12.11 11.01 -9.45
N ALA A 110 -13.43 10.84 -9.47
CA ALA A 110 -14.39 11.80 -8.93
C ALA A 110 -15.50 11.09 -8.13
N PRO A 111 -16.00 11.71 -7.04
CA PRO A 111 -17.09 11.16 -6.26
C PRO A 111 -18.40 11.14 -7.07
N LYS A 112 -19.33 10.29 -6.67
CA LYS A 112 -20.67 10.21 -7.27
C LYS A 112 -21.35 11.58 -7.26
N GLY A 113 -21.98 11.94 -8.37
CA GLY A 113 -22.63 13.23 -8.55
C GLY A 113 -21.67 14.37 -8.93
N SER A 114 -20.37 14.10 -9.12
CA SER A 114 -19.46 15.10 -9.69
C SER A 114 -19.89 15.51 -11.10
N SER A 115 -19.85 16.81 -11.39
CA SER A 115 -20.12 17.37 -12.72
C SER A 115 -18.93 17.23 -13.67
N ILE A 116 -17.79 16.73 -13.19
CA ILE A 116 -16.57 16.60 -13.99
C ILE A 116 -16.71 15.35 -14.87
N ARG A 117 -16.69 15.57 -16.19
CA ARG A 117 -16.56 14.48 -17.16
C ARG A 117 -15.19 13.83 -17.00
N LEU A 118 -15.16 12.52 -16.81
CA LEU A 118 -13.92 11.76 -16.67
C LEU A 118 -13.45 11.30 -18.05
N ASP A 119 -12.27 11.77 -18.46
CA ASP A 119 -11.59 11.33 -19.67
C ASP A 119 -10.07 11.25 -19.44
N ALA A 120 -9.39 10.49 -20.28
CA ALA A 120 -7.98 10.18 -20.16
C ALA A 120 -7.05 11.36 -20.48
N ASP A 121 -7.55 12.38 -21.20
CA ASP A 121 -6.83 13.58 -21.61
C ASP A 121 -7.17 14.83 -20.76
N LEU A 122 -7.94 14.64 -19.68
CA LEU A 122 -8.36 15.65 -18.71
C LEU A 122 -9.10 16.87 -19.33
N LYS A 123 -9.72 16.70 -20.50
CA LYS A 123 -10.55 17.73 -21.14
C LYS A 123 -11.75 18.11 -20.30
N GLY A 124 -12.46 17.12 -19.74
CA GLY A 124 -13.61 17.35 -18.88
C GLY A 124 -13.25 18.12 -17.60
N LEU A 125 -12.06 17.90 -17.05
CA LEU A 125 -11.53 18.69 -15.93
C LEU A 125 -11.32 20.15 -16.35
N ARG A 126 -10.74 20.39 -17.52
CA ARG A 126 -10.50 21.73 -18.06
C ARG A 126 -11.80 22.47 -18.32
N GLU A 127 -12.78 21.82 -18.94
CA GLU A 127 -14.12 22.36 -19.20
C GLU A 127 -14.84 22.76 -17.91
N ALA A 128 -14.77 21.91 -16.88
CA ALA A 128 -15.44 22.14 -15.60
C ALA A 128 -14.67 23.08 -14.65
N TRP A 129 -13.46 23.52 -14.99
CA TRP A 129 -12.54 24.12 -14.02
C TRP A 129 -13.07 25.36 -13.32
N GLY A 130 -13.90 26.17 -14.00
CA GLY A 130 -14.55 27.33 -13.40
C GLY A 130 -15.38 26.97 -12.16
N ALA A 131 -16.01 25.79 -12.16
CA ALA A 131 -16.80 25.25 -11.06
C ALA A 131 -15.98 24.45 -10.04
N VAL A 132 -14.81 23.92 -10.43
CA VAL A 132 -13.91 23.20 -9.52
C VAL A 132 -13.37 24.16 -8.46
N ARG A 133 -13.45 23.77 -7.18
CA ARG A 133 -12.87 24.54 -6.07
C ARG A 133 -11.58 23.92 -5.58
N LYS A 134 -11.48 22.60 -5.59
CA LYS A 134 -10.34 21.82 -5.09
C LYS A 134 -10.11 20.59 -5.97
N PHE A 135 -8.84 20.35 -6.30
CA PHE A 135 -8.37 19.17 -7.03
C PHE A 135 -7.26 18.50 -6.24
N ALA A 136 -7.40 17.21 -5.94
CA ALA A 136 -6.47 16.52 -5.05
C ALA A 136 -5.39 15.74 -5.82
N ILE A 137 -4.14 15.88 -5.37
CA ILE A 137 -3.04 14.97 -5.71
C ILE A 137 -2.27 14.64 -4.43
N ALA A 138 -1.50 13.56 -4.42
CA ALA A 138 -0.54 13.34 -3.33
C ALA A 138 0.62 14.34 -3.45
N ASN A 139 1.25 14.72 -2.35
CA ASN A 139 2.37 15.65 -2.35
C ASN A 139 3.56 15.07 -3.17
N PRO A 140 3.91 15.68 -4.32
CA PRO A 140 4.97 15.19 -5.19
C PRO A 140 6.36 15.16 -4.56
N GLU A 141 6.61 15.97 -3.52
CA GLU A 141 7.92 16.04 -2.86
C GLU A 141 8.36 14.70 -2.26
N HIS A 142 7.41 13.83 -1.88
CA HIS A 142 7.74 12.58 -1.21
C HIS A 142 6.85 11.40 -1.61
N ALA A 143 5.70 11.63 -2.25
CA ALA A 143 4.82 10.57 -2.71
C ALA A 143 5.05 10.27 -4.21
N PRO A 144 5.44 9.04 -4.59
CA PRO A 144 5.61 8.64 -5.99
C PRO A 144 4.36 8.90 -6.85
N TYR A 145 3.18 8.58 -6.32
CA TYR A 145 1.90 8.84 -6.98
C TYR A 145 1.61 10.34 -7.17
N GLY A 146 2.15 11.20 -6.29
CA GLY A 146 2.08 12.65 -6.44
C GLY A 146 2.95 13.14 -7.59
N ARG A 147 4.18 12.62 -7.71
CA ARG A 147 5.06 12.89 -8.85
C ARG A 147 4.44 12.44 -10.16
N ALA A 148 3.87 11.24 -10.22
CA ALA A 148 3.19 10.75 -11.41
C ALA A 148 1.99 11.63 -11.80
N ALA A 149 1.18 12.06 -10.82
CA ALA A 149 0.09 12.99 -11.07
C ALA A 149 0.58 14.35 -11.63
N GLN A 150 1.64 14.90 -11.05
CA GLN A 150 2.29 16.12 -11.55
C GLN A 150 2.80 15.94 -12.98
N GLN A 151 3.45 14.82 -13.29
CA GLN A 151 3.94 14.51 -14.64
C GLN A 151 2.80 14.46 -15.67
N VAL A 152 1.68 13.81 -15.35
CA VAL A 152 0.50 13.81 -16.23
C VAL A 152 -0.01 15.23 -16.47
N LEU A 153 -0.16 16.02 -15.42
CA LEU A 153 -0.65 17.39 -15.51
C LEU A 153 0.30 18.27 -16.33
N GLN A 154 1.61 18.08 -16.21
CA GLN A 154 2.61 18.78 -17.01
C GLN A 154 2.59 18.35 -18.47
N ALA A 155 2.53 17.04 -18.75
CA ALA A 155 2.46 16.49 -20.10
C ALA A 155 1.21 16.97 -20.87
N LEU A 156 0.10 17.22 -20.16
CA LEU A 156 -1.14 17.75 -20.73
C LEU A 156 -1.23 19.27 -20.70
N GLY A 157 -0.20 19.98 -20.23
CA GLY A 157 -0.19 21.45 -20.16
C GLY A 157 -1.20 22.04 -19.16
N LEU A 158 -1.59 21.27 -18.15
CA LEU A 158 -2.57 21.65 -17.12
C LEU A 158 -1.96 22.02 -15.77
N TRP A 159 -0.65 21.80 -15.57
CA TRP A 159 0.00 21.98 -14.28
C TRP A 159 -0.23 23.38 -13.68
N ASP A 160 0.18 24.44 -14.39
CA ASP A 160 0.05 25.82 -13.91
C ASP A 160 -1.41 26.22 -13.68
N PHE A 161 -2.31 25.64 -14.48
CA PHE A 161 -3.75 25.89 -14.40
C PHE A 161 -4.38 25.27 -13.15
N VAL A 162 -3.93 24.08 -12.73
CA VAL A 162 -4.49 23.39 -11.56
C VAL A 162 -3.92 23.86 -10.23
N GLN A 163 -2.67 24.33 -10.23
CA GLN A 163 -1.91 24.73 -9.03
C GLN A 163 -2.71 25.58 -8.02
N PRO A 164 -3.45 26.64 -8.41
CA PRO A 164 -4.16 27.50 -7.45
C PRO A 164 -5.24 26.79 -6.63
N LYS A 165 -5.72 25.63 -7.09
CA LYS A 165 -6.79 24.85 -6.45
C LYS A 165 -6.33 23.47 -5.99
N LEU A 166 -5.02 23.20 -6.05
CA LEU A 166 -4.49 21.92 -5.59
C LEU A 166 -4.70 21.75 -4.08
N VAL A 167 -5.07 20.53 -3.69
CA VAL A 167 -4.99 20.03 -2.33
C VAL A 167 -3.99 18.90 -2.34
N LEU A 168 -2.94 19.02 -1.52
CA LEU A 168 -1.92 18.00 -1.42
C LEU A 168 -2.26 17.06 -0.27
N GLY A 169 -2.50 15.79 -0.59
CA GLY A 169 -2.51 14.72 0.40
C GLY A 169 -1.10 14.32 0.78
N GLU A 170 -0.84 14.10 2.06
CA GLU A 170 0.42 13.57 2.60
C GLU A 170 0.79 12.22 1.95
N ASN A 171 -0.19 11.46 1.50
CA ASN A 171 0.01 10.26 0.72
C ASN A 171 -1.22 9.98 -0.15
N ILE A 172 -1.13 8.94 -0.97
CA ILE A 172 -2.17 8.68 -1.97
C ILE A 172 -3.47 8.17 -1.34
N ALA A 173 -3.43 7.50 -0.18
CA ALA A 173 -4.64 7.14 0.55
C ALA A 173 -5.35 8.37 1.13
N GLN A 174 -4.62 9.35 1.67
CA GLN A 174 -5.21 10.60 2.12
C GLN A 174 -5.76 11.43 0.95
N THR A 175 -5.07 11.41 -0.20
CA THR A 175 -5.57 12.03 -1.43
C THR A 175 -6.91 11.43 -1.84
N ALA A 176 -7.01 10.10 -1.85
CA ALA A 176 -8.26 9.41 -2.13
C ALA A 176 -9.35 9.78 -1.11
N GLN A 177 -9.01 9.89 0.17
CA GLN A 177 -9.94 10.36 1.20
C GLN A 177 -10.46 11.78 0.92
N PHE A 178 -9.62 12.73 0.49
CA PHE A 178 -10.09 14.07 0.15
C PHE A 178 -11.13 14.05 -0.98
N VAL A 179 -10.92 13.20 -1.99
CA VAL A 179 -11.86 13.09 -3.11
C VAL A 179 -13.16 12.39 -2.69
N THR A 180 -13.06 11.28 -1.97
CA THR A 180 -14.25 10.49 -1.59
C THR A 180 -15.14 11.15 -0.54
N THR A 181 -14.56 12.02 0.29
CA THR A 181 -15.30 12.83 1.27
C THR A 181 -15.86 14.13 0.68
N GLY A 182 -15.61 14.41 -0.60
CA GLY A 182 -16.07 15.64 -1.26
C GLY A 182 -15.27 16.89 -0.92
N ASN A 183 -14.21 16.78 -0.11
CA ASN A 183 -13.28 17.89 0.17
C ASN A 183 -12.51 18.34 -1.09
N ALA A 184 -12.40 17.46 -2.09
CA ALA A 184 -12.01 17.78 -3.46
C ALA A 184 -13.00 17.21 -4.47
N GLN A 185 -13.33 17.96 -5.53
CA GLN A 185 -14.31 17.52 -6.53
C GLN A 185 -13.79 16.43 -7.48
N ALA A 186 -12.47 16.32 -7.61
CA ALA A 186 -11.77 15.25 -8.29
C ALA A 186 -10.33 15.18 -7.79
N GLY A 187 -9.64 14.11 -8.14
CA GLY A 187 -8.20 14.01 -7.93
C GLY A 187 -7.58 12.89 -8.73
N ILE A 188 -6.26 12.91 -8.80
CA ILE A 188 -5.48 11.80 -9.36
C ILE A 188 -5.09 10.87 -8.21
N ILE A 189 -5.58 9.63 -8.25
CA ILE A 189 -5.36 8.62 -7.21
C ILE A 189 -4.77 7.33 -7.79
N ALA A 190 -4.35 6.42 -6.92
CA ALA A 190 -3.92 5.09 -7.34
C ALA A 190 -5.11 4.25 -7.83
N LEU A 191 -4.93 3.54 -8.95
CA LEU A 191 -5.91 2.58 -9.47
C LEU A 191 -6.26 1.53 -8.40
N SER A 192 -5.27 1.10 -7.61
CA SER A 192 -5.46 0.13 -6.53
C SER A 192 -6.39 0.56 -5.43
N LEU A 193 -6.48 1.86 -5.17
CA LEU A 193 -7.48 2.40 -4.26
C LEU A 193 -8.83 2.50 -4.96
N ALA A 194 -8.86 2.99 -6.20
CA ALA A 194 -10.09 3.16 -6.97
C ALA A 194 -10.85 1.85 -7.23
N LEU A 195 -10.14 0.72 -7.33
CA LEU A 195 -10.71 -0.61 -7.51
C LEU A 195 -11.17 -1.27 -6.21
N ALA A 196 -10.89 -0.69 -5.04
CA ALA A 196 -11.40 -1.22 -3.79
C ALA A 196 -12.93 -1.10 -3.72
N PRO A 197 -13.67 -2.13 -3.24
CA PRO A 197 -15.13 -2.12 -3.21
C PRO A 197 -15.75 -0.91 -2.48
N GLU A 198 -15.05 -0.38 -1.49
CA GLU A 198 -15.46 0.82 -0.74
C GLU A 198 -15.44 2.06 -1.64
N LEU A 199 -14.41 2.22 -2.48
CA LEU A 199 -14.23 3.39 -3.33
C LEU A 199 -15.01 3.27 -4.64
N GLN A 200 -15.16 2.08 -5.20
CA GLN A 200 -16.02 1.84 -6.37
C GLN A 200 -17.48 2.26 -6.10
N ARG A 201 -17.95 2.09 -4.86
CA ARG A 201 -19.31 2.52 -4.47
C ARG A 201 -19.45 4.02 -4.29
N GLN A 202 -18.36 4.76 -4.15
CA GLN A 202 -18.36 6.19 -3.82
C GLN A 202 -18.14 7.10 -5.02
N GLY A 203 -17.73 6.58 -6.18
CA GLY A 203 -17.37 7.40 -7.32
C GLY A 203 -17.05 6.62 -8.57
N SER A 204 -16.52 7.35 -9.56
CA SER A 204 -16.12 6.80 -10.85
C SER A 204 -14.69 7.21 -11.15
N HIS A 205 -14.03 6.47 -12.03
CA HIS A 205 -12.66 6.73 -12.41
C HIS A 205 -12.43 6.46 -13.89
N VAL A 206 -11.37 7.06 -14.43
CA VAL A 206 -10.82 6.76 -15.75
C VAL A 206 -9.32 6.55 -15.62
N LEU A 207 -8.81 5.51 -16.28
CA LEU A 207 -7.39 5.19 -16.29
C LEU A 207 -6.63 6.26 -17.09
N LEU A 208 -5.55 6.76 -16.51
CA LEU A 208 -4.68 7.70 -17.20
C LEU A 208 -3.62 6.92 -18.01
N PRO A 209 -3.25 7.40 -19.22
CA PRO A 209 -2.24 6.75 -20.05
C PRO A 209 -0.89 6.66 -19.33
N GLU A 210 -0.28 5.48 -19.34
CA GLU A 210 1.01 5.26 -18.70
C GLU A 210 2.17 6.01 -19.37
N THR A 211 2.00 6.42 -20.63
CA THR A 211 2.99 7.20 -21.39
C THR A 211 3.12 8.65 -20.90
N LEU A 212 2.22 9.12 -20.03
CA LEU A 212 2.21 10.48 -19.51
C LEU A 212 3.00 10.65 -18.20
N HIS A 213 3.57 9.59 -17.66
CA HIS A 213 4.37 9.63 -16.44
C HIS A 213 5.44 8.54 -16.44
N ASN A 214 6.44 8.65 -15.56
CA ASN A 214 7.42 7.59 -15.39
C ASN A 214 6.75 6.34 -14.78
N PRO A 215 7.17 5.12 -15.16
CA PRO A 215 6.61 3.90 -14.57
C PRO A 215 6.72 3.86 -13.05
N LEU A 216 5.62 3.54 -12.36
CA LEU A 216 5.56 3.43 -10.90
C LEU A 216 6.06 2.05 -10.45
N ARG A 217 7.34 1.77 -10.65
CA ARG A 217 7.97 0.49 -10.31
C ARG A 217 8.09 0.35 -8.79
N GLN A 218 7.46 -0.67 -8.23
CA GLN A 218 7.31 -0.84 -6.79
C GLN A 218 8.14 -2.00 -6.26
N ARG A 219 8.97 -1.71 -5.25
CA ARG A 219 9.89 -2.68 -4.64
C ARG A 219 9.64 -2.87 -3.16
N MET A 220 9.81 -4.10 -2.71
CA MET A 220 9.78 -4.45 -1.29
C MET A 220 11.14 -4.96 -0.85
N VAL A 221 11.51 -4.68 0.39
CA VAL A 221 12.84 -5.03 0.91
C VAL A 221 12.79 -5.26 2.41
N LEU A 222 13.53 -6.26 2.87
CA LEU A 222 13.76 -6.49 4.29
C LEU A 222 14.86 -5.56 4.82
N THR A 223 14.58 -4.88 5.93
CA THR A 223 15.60 -4.09 6.62
C THR A 223 16.60 -4.99 7.34
N ARG A 224 17.72 -4.43 7.80
CA ARG A 224 18.69 -5.16 8.63
C ARG A 224 18.09 -5.71 9.94
N ARG A 225 16.97 -5.14 10.40
CA ARG A 225 16.29 -5.52 11.65
C ARG A 225 15.27 -6.65 11.46
N ALA A 226 14.97 -7.03 10.23
CA ALA A 226 13.94 -8.02 9.95
C ALA A 226 14.19 -9.33 10.71
N GLY A 227 13.16 -9.83 11.40
CA GLY A 227 13.12 -11.14 12.01
C GLY A 227 12.52 -12.20 11.07
N GLU A 228 12.29 -13.38 11.64
CA GLU A 228 11.76 -14.54 10.91
C GLU A 228 10.37 -14.26 10.33
N THR A 229 9.46 -13.67 11.11
CA THR A 229 8.09 -13.38 10.63
C THR A 229 8.09 -12.41 9.45
N ALA A 230 8.92 -11.35 9.48
CA ALA A 230 9.01 -10.41 8.36
C ALA A 230 9.54 -11.10 7.10
N ALA A 231 10.52 -11.99 7.23
CA ALA A 231 11.03 -12.78 6.12
C ALA A 231 9.99 -13.76 5.55
N LEU A 232 9.20 -14.41 6.42
CA LEU A 232 8.08 -15.26 5.99
C LEU A 232 7.02 -14.45 5.23
N PHE A 233 6.65 -13.26 5.71
CA PHE A 233 5.69 -12.41 5.02
C PHE A 233 6.23 -11.89 3.68
N TYR A 234 7.52 -11.52 3.61
CA TYR A 234 8.21 -11.16 2.37
C TYR A 234 8.20 -12.29 1.33
N ALA A 235 8.39 -13.53 1.76
CA ALA A 235 8.29 -14.70 0.88
C ALA A 235 6.84 -14.99 0.47
N TYR A 236 5.89 -14.81 1.39
CA TYR A 236 4.45 -15.00 1.15
C TYR A 236 3.91 -14.03 0.10
N LEU A 237 4.35 -12.76 0.12
CA LEU A 237 3.98 -11.72 -0.85
C LEU A 237 4.33 -12.09 -2.31
N GLN A 238 5.30 -12.98 -2.51
CA GLN A 238 5.73 -13.44 -3.84
C GLN A 238 4.93 -14.64 -4.34
N GLN A 239 4.12 -15.27 -3.49
CA GLN A 239 3.38 -16.47 -3.85
C GLN A 239 2.19 -16.14 -4.77
N PRO A 240 1.77 -17.10 -5.63
CA PRO A 240 0.64 -16.91 -6.53
C PRO A 240 -0.63 -16.34 -5.87
N PRO A 241 -1.02 -16.74 -4.64
CA PRO A 241 -2.23 -16.22 -4.04
C PRO A 241 -2.13 -14.74 -3.61
N ALA A 242 -0.96 -14.27 -3.17
CA ALA A 242 -0.73 -12.85 -2.86
C ALA A 242 -0.63 -12.00 -4.13
N ARG A 243 0.05 -12.52 -5.16
CA ARG A 243 0.13 -11.91 -6.50
C ARG A 243 -1.26 -11.75 -7.14
N ALA A 244 -2.12 -12.76 -7.04
CA ALA A 244 -3.50 -12.68 -7.54
C ALA A 244 -4.31 -11.56 -6.87
N ILE A 245 -4.10 -11.31 -5.57
CA ILE A 245 -4.71 -10.19 -4.85
C ILE A 245 -4.21 -8.86 -5.43
N LEU A 246 -2.89 -8.67 -5.57
CA LEU A 246 -2.31 -7.46 -6.16
C LEU A 246 -2.91 -7.19 -7.56
N LYS A 247 -2.99 -8.20 -8.41
CA LYS A 247 -3.57 -8.08 -9.76
C LYS A 247 -5.04 -7.65 -9.73
N ARG A 248 -5.84 -8.18 -8.81
CA ARG A 248 -7.25 -7.78 -8.65
C ARG A 248 -7.41 -6.32 -8.23
N TYR A 249 -6.46 -5.78 -7.46
CA TYR A 249 -6.36 -4.35 -7.18
C TYR A 249 -5.62 -3.57 -8.29
N GLY A 250 -5.46 -4.11 -9.50
CA GLY A 250 -4.99 -3.33 -10.66
C GLY A 250 -3.48 -3.03 -10.68
N PHE A 251 -2.68 -3.75 -9.90
CA PHE A 251 -1.23 -3.74 -10.07
C PHE A 251 -0.84 -4.59 -11.29
N LEU A 252 0.11 -4.10 -12.09
CA LEU A 252 0.80 -4.91 -13.09
C LEU A 252 1.94 -5.66 -12.40
N LEU A 253 2.10 -6.95 -12.69
CA LEU A 253 3.11 -7.76 -12.01
C LEU A 253 4.31 -8.01 -12.92
N PRO A 254 5.55 -8.01 -12.39
CA PRO A 254 6.72 -8.36 -13.19
C PRO A 254 6.64 -9.80 -13.70
N GLY A 255 7.04 -9.98 -14.96
CA GLY A 255 7.10 -11.28 -15.62
C GLY A 255 5.74 -11.84 -16.09
N GLU A 256 4.67 -11.04 -16.06
CA GLU A 256 3.33 -11.37 -16.59
C GLU A 256 2.91 -10.44 -17.72
#